data_AF-A0A217EF19-F1
#
_entry.id   AF-A0A217EF19-F1
#
_cell.length_a   1.000
_cell.length_b   1.000
_cell.length_c   1.000
_cell.angle_alpha   90.00
_cell.angle_beta   90.00
_cell.angle_gamma   90.00
#
_symmetry.space_group_name_H-M   'P 1'
#
loop_
_entity.id
_entity.type
_entity.pdbx_description
1 polymer ?
#
loop_
_entity_poly.entity_id
_entity_poly.type
_entity_poly.pdbx_seq_one_letter_code
_entity_poly.pdbx_strand_id
1 'polypeptide(L)'
;MKKLHWSWIVTFIWVGIVIVVPIFCSSIDKPSKLNEWGDYLAGAFSPLAFFWLIMGYLQQGKELKNSIEEQRNSVEEQKNIGKHQENQVKILQEQLQKNLEWQEVQMNQREPYFILEALNSNTIKIKNIGGEARYLQESAIYIKGCSQLKYGDVVQFSIDKELSGVLTIKYMNYLNQKYYVRFKIFKNDDSTYAFQQSTVVKISDN
;
A
#
# COMPACT_ATOMS: atom_id res chain seq x y z
N MET A 1 6.10 14.42 40.38
CA MET A 1 4.80 14.58 41.08
C MET A 1 4.96 14.94 42.57
N LYS A 2 5.76 15.95 42.95
CA LYS A 2 5.94 16.35 44.38
C LYS A 2 5.59 17.82 44.68
N LYS A 3 5.17 18.62 43.69
CA LYS A 3 5.12 20.10 43.82
C LYS A 3 3.75 20.68 44.19
N LEU A 4 2.65 19.90 44.14
CA LEU A 4 1.32 20.41 44.48
C LEU A 4 1.03 20.40 45.99
N HIS A 5 1.69 19.53 46.77
CA HIS A 5 1.46 19.43 48.22
C HIS A 5 1.85 20.70 48.99
N TRP A 6 2.90 21.41 48.54
CA TRP A 6 3.32 22.65 49.21
C TRP A 6 2.29 23.76 49.08
N SER A 7 1.65 23.92 47.93
CA SER A 7 0.60 24.94 47.72
C SER A 7 -0.62 24.71 48.62
N TRP A 8 -0.98 23.45 48.85
CA TRP A 8 -2.03 23.09 49.80
C TRP A 8 -1.65 23.42 51.24
N ILE A 9 -0.40 23.14 51.64
CA ILE A 9 0.10 23.50 52.99
C ILE A 9 0.04 25.03 53.19
N VAL A 10 0.50 25.82 52.22
CA VAL A 10 0.41 27.28 52.25
C VAL A 10 -1.05 27.75 52.36
N THR A 11 -1.96 27.11 51.62
CA THR A 11 -3.40 27.41 51.67
C THR A 11 -3.99 27.09 53.04
N PHE A 12 -3.70 25.93 53.62
CA PHE A 12 -4.20 25.55 54.95
C PHE A 12 -3.66 26.45 56.06
N ILE A 13 -2.39 26.83 56.00
CA ILE A 13 -1.80 27.80 56.93
C ILE A 13 -2.48 29.16 56.79
N TRP A 14 -2.67 29.64 55.56
CA TRP A 14 -3.35 30.92 55.29
C TRP A 14 -4.78 30.94 55.82
N VAL A 15 -5.56 29.89 55.53
CA VAL A 15 -6.93 29.75 56.04
C VAL A 15 -6.95 29.68 57.57
N GLY A 16 -6.00 28.97 58.18
CA GLY A 16 -5.83 28.93 59.64
C GLY A 16 -5.57 30.31 60.24
N ILE A 17 -4.70 31.12 59.63
CA ILE A 17 -4.42 32.50 60.06
C ILE A 17 -5.69 33.36 59.96
N VAL A 18 -6.42 33.28 58.84
CA VAL A 18 -7.66 34.05 58.61
C VAL A 18 -8.74 33.72 59.65
N ILE A 19 -8.79 32.50 60.15
CA ILE A 19 -9.74 32.08 61.20
C ILE A 19 -9.26 32.49 62.60
N VAL A 20 -7.96 32.33 62.91
CA VAL A 20 -7.42 32.51 64.27
C VAL A 20 -7.25 34.00 64.63
N VAL A 21 -6.81 34.83 63.69
CA VAL A 21 -6.52 36.27 63.92
C VAL A 21 -7.70 37.05 64.53
N PRO A 22 -8.96 36.99 64.02
CA PRO A 22 -10.08 37.73 64.60
C PRO A 22 -10.58 37.17 65.93
N ILE A 23 -10.20 35.92 66.27
CA ILE A 23 -10.57 35.27 67.54
C ILE A 23 -9.58 35.65 68.66
N PHE A 24 -8.28 35.65 68.36
CA PHE A 24 -7.21 35.86 69.34
C PHE A 24 -6.66 37.30 69.39
N CYS A 25 -6.80 38.08 68.32
CA CYS A 25 -6.31 39.46 68.29
C CYS A 25 -7.43 40.42 68.71
N SER A 26 -7.41 40.87 69.96
CA SER A 26 -8.40 41.80 70.54
C SER A 26 -8.34 43.22 69.98
N SER A 27 -7.34 43.54 69.17
CA SER A 27 -7.15 44.84 68.51
C SER A 27 -7.86 44.97 67.16
N ILE A 28 -8.47 43.90 66.65
CA ILE A 28 -9.24 43.91 65.40
C ILE A 28 -10.71 43.83 65.77
N ASP A 29 -11.49 44.82 65.37
CA ASP A 29 -12.93 44.82 65.58
C ASP A 29 -13.54 43.59 64.91
N LYS A 30 -14.22 42.78 65.72
CA LYS A 30 -14.89 41.58 65.21
C LYS A 30 -16.02 42.04 64.29
N PRO A 31 -16.09 41.54 63.06
CA PRO A 31 -17.20 41.85 62.17
C PRO A 31 -18.52 41.47 62.87
N SER A 32 -19.32 42.48 63.13
CA SER A 32 -20.53 42.39 63.96
C SER A 32 -21.79 42.22 63.10
N LYS A 33 -21.71 42.72 61.87
CA LYS A 33 -22.73 42.61 60.84
C LYS A 33 -22.31 41.62 59.77
N LEU A 34 -23.30 41.00 59.13
CA LEU A 34 -23.08 40.05 58.03
C LEU A 34 -22.27 40.68 56.86
N ASN A 35 -22.46 41.97 56.60
CA ASN A 35 -21.73 42.69 55.55
C ASN A 35 -20.22 42.83 55.85
N GLU A 36 -19.87 43.08 57.11
CA GLU A 36 -18.48 43.22 57.56
C GLU A 36 -17.73 41.88 57.49
N TRP A 37 -18.43 40.76 57.68
CA TRP A 37 -17.89 39.42 57.43
C TRP A 37 -17.59 39.20 55.94
N GLY A 38 -18.44 39.70 55.05
CA GLY A 38 -18.21 39.67 53.61
C GLY A 38 -16.95 40.45 53.21
N ASP A 39 -16.79 41.67 53.71
CA ASP A 39 -15.64 42.53 53.42
C ASP A 39 -14.33 41.94 53.97
N TYR A 40 -14.37 41.36 55.18
CA TYR A 40 -13.22 40.68 55.78
C TYR A 40 -12.78 39.46 54.95
N LEU A 41 -13.72 38.58 54.59
CA LEU A 41 -13.43 37.40 53.79
C LEU A 41 -12.97 37.76 52.37
N ALA A 42 -13.56 38.79 51.74
CA ALA A 42 -13.13 39.26 50.43
C ALA A 42 -11.67 39.75 50.45
N GLY A 43 -11.28 40.49 51.48
CA GLY A 43 -9.89 40.92 51.69
C GLY A 43 -8.94 39.75 51.95
N ALA A 44 -9.36 38.77 52.75
CA ALA A 44 -8.56 37.60 53.09
C ALA A 44 -8.40 36.58 51.94
N PHE A 45 -9.42 36.40 51.12
CA PHE A 45 -9.40 35.47 49.98
C PHE A 45 -8.73 36.05 48.73
N SER A 46 -8.65 37.38 48.59
CA SER A 46 -8.04 38.01 47.41
C SER A 46 -6.57 37.58 47.19
N PRO A 47 -5.64 37.69 48.18
CA PRO A 47 -4.27 37.20 48.01
C PRO A 47 -4.18 35.69 47.73
N LEU A 48 -5.08 34.90 48.33
CA LEU A 48 -5.12 33.45 48.11
C LEU A 48 -5.53 33.12 46.66
N ALA A 49 -6.52 33.81 46.12
CA ALA A 49 -6.95 33.65 44.73
C ALA A 49 -5.82 34.02 43.76
N PHE A 50 -5.11 35.13 44.00
CA PHE A 50 -3.94 35.51 43.20
C PHE A 50 -2.81 34.49 43.28
N PHE A 51 -2.55 33.93 44.47
CA PHE A 51 -1.55 32.87 44.64
C PHE A 51 -1.85 31.65 43.76
N TRP A 52 -3.11 31.17 43.77
CA TRP A 52 -3.53 30.04 42.94
C TRP A 52 -3.51 30.36 41.44
N LEU A 53 -3.86 31.59 41.03
CA LEU A 53 -3.74 32.02 39.64
C LEU A 53 -2.29 31.94 39.13
N ILE A 54 -1.33 32.46 39.90
CA ILE A 54 0.10 32.42 39.52
C ILE A 54 0.59 30.97 39.46
N MET A 55 0.24 30.15 40.46
CA MET A 55 0.61 28.73 40.47
C MET A 55 0.05 27.97 39.27
N GLY A 56 -1.22 28.21 38.92
CA GLY A 56 -1.86 27.65 37.74
C GLY A 56 -1.14 28.04 36.45
N TYR A 57 -0.82 29.32 36.28
CA TYR A 57 -0.08 29.81 35.11
C TYR A 57 1.32 29.18 34.97
N LEU A 58 2.06 29.08 36.09
CA LEU A 58 3.39 28.45 36.10
C LEU A 58 3.33 26.95 35.82
N GLN A 59 2.24 26.27 36.20
CA GLN A 59 2.01 24.87 35.90
C GLN A 59 1.67 24.68 34.41
N GLN A 60 0.70 25.46 33.90
CA GLN A 60 0.31 25.45 32.49
C GLN A 60 1.52 25.70 31.56
N GLY A 61 2.40 26.64 31.92
CA GLY A 61 3.60 26.92 31.12
C GLY A 61 4.61 25.77 31.07
N LYS A 62 4.69 24.94 32.12
CA LYS A 62 5.55 23.75 32.12
C LYS A 62 4.92 22.60 31.35
N GLU A 63 3.62 22.40 31.52
CA GLU A 63 2.86 21.40 30.78
C GLU A 63 2.95 21.69 29.27
N LEU A 64 2.78 22.95 28.86
CA LEU A 64 2.93 23.35 27.46
C LEU A 64 4.35 23.08 26.91
N LYS A 65 5.41 23.35 27.68
CA LYS A 65 6.79 23.04 27.27
C LYS A 65 7.00 21.55 27.07
N ASN A 66 6.50 20.73 28.00
CA ASN A 66 6.59 19.27 27.89
C ASN A 66 5.81 18.77 26.67
N SER A 67 4.59 19.28 26.44
CA SER A 67 3.79 18.91 25.27
C SER A 67 4.45 19.30 23.95
N ILE A 68 5.10 20.47 23.89
CA ILE A 68 5.86 20.89 22.69
C ILE A 68 7.05 19.95 22.45
N GLU A 69 7.76 19.55 23.51
CA GLU A 69 8.89 18.63 23.39
C GLU A 69 8.45 17.24 22.92
N GLU A 70 7.38 16.69 23.51
CA GLU A 70 6.76 15.43 23.10
C GLU A 70 6.28 15.48 21.64
N GLN A 71 5.63 16.58 21.24
CA GLN A 71 5.19 16.79 19.87
C GLN A 71 6.39 16.85 18.90
N ARG A 72 7.48 17.54 19.28
CA ARG A 72 8.70 17.62 18.45
C ARG A 72 9.33 16.24 18.26
N ASN A 73 9.42 15.45 19.32
CA ASN A 73 9.94 14.08 19.24
C ASN A 73 9.04 13.21 18.36
N SER A 74 7.73 13.33 18.52
CA SER A 74 6.74 12.60 17.70
C SER A 74 6.83 12.94 16.22
N VAL A 75 7.09 14.20 15.86
CA VAL A 75 7.29 14.63 14.47
C VAL A 75 8.60 14.05 13.90
N GLU A 76 9.66 14.01 14.71
CA GLU A 76 10.95 13.43 14.28
C GLU A 76 10.85 11.91 14.05
N GLU A 77 10.15 11.20 14.94
CA GLU A 77 9.86 9.78 14.77
C GLU A 77 9.04 9.52 13.49
N GLN A 78 8.00 10.33 13.24
CA GLN A 78 7.20 10.23 12.01
C GLN A 78 8.04 10.45 10.74
N LYS A 79 8.98 11.41 10.75
CA LYS A 79 9.91 11.61 9.63
C LYS A 79 10.79 10.38 9.41
N ASN A 80 11.28 9.77 10.48
CA ASN A 80 12.08 8.56 10.39
C ASN A 80 11.26 7.38 9.88
N ILE A 81 10.00 7.23 10.31
CA ILE A 81 9.07 6.22 9.77
C ILE A 81 8.84 6.45 8.28
N GLY A 82 8.62 7.69 7.84
CA GLY A 82 8.47 8.03 6.42
C GLY A 82 9.65 7.56 5.58
N LYS A 83 10.88 7.85 6.01
CA LYS A 83 12.11 7.35 5.34
C LYS A 83 12.18 5.82 5.27
N HIS A 84 11.78 5.12 6.34
CA HIS A 84 11.77 3.66 6.34
C HIS A 84 10.69 3.11 5.38
N GLN A 85 9.53 3.73 5.32
CA GLN A 85 8.46 3.35 4.41
C GLN A 85 8.87 3.54 2.94
N GLU A 86 9.51 4.66 2.60
CA GLU A 86 10.05 4.89 1.24
C GLU A 86 11.02 3.78 0.82
N ASN A 87 11.95 3.40 1.72
CA ASN A 87 12.87 2.30 1.46
C ASN A 87 12.15 0.95 1.32
N GLN A 88 11.12 0.68 2.14
CA GLN A 88 10.32 -0.55 2.02
C GLN A 88 9.56 -0.62 0.70
N VAL A 89 8.97 0.51 0.25
CA VAL A 89 8.30 0.58 -1.06
C VAL A 89 9.28 0.29 -2.18
N LYS A 90 10.48 0.87 -2.14
CA LYS A 90 11.52 0.60 -3.14
C LYS A 90 11.92 -0.88 -3.19
N ILE A 91 12.18 -1.49 -2.03
CA ILE A 91 12.51 -2.92 -1.93
C ILE A 91 11.35 -3.78 -2.47
N LEU A 92 10.10 -3.45 -2.13
CA LEU A 92 8.93 -4.17 -2.60
C LEU A 92 8.77 -4.07 -4.13
N GLN A 93 9.02 -2.90 -4.71
CA GLN A 93 9.02 -2.72 -6.17
C GLN A 93 10.09 -3.59 -6.84
N GLU A 94 11.31 -3.60 -6.31
CA GLU A 94 12.40 -4.44 -6.82
C GLU A 94 12.06 -5.94 -6.70
N GLN A 95 11.46 -6.36 -5.59
CA GLN A 95 11.00 -7.74 -5.41
C GLN A 95 9.89 -8.11 -6.38
N LEU A 96 8.93 -7.21 -6.61
CA LEU A 96 7.86 -7.45 -7.57
C LEU A 96 8.41 -7.57 -8.98
N GLN A 97 9.34 -6.69 -9.38
CA GLN A 97 9.99 -6.77 -10.68
C GLN A 97 10.71 -8.11 -10.84
N LYS A 98 11.52 -8.52 -9.85
CA LYS A 98 12.19 -9.83 -9.89
C LYS A 98 11.18 -10.98 -9.96
N ASN A 99 10.08 -10.91 -9.21
CA ASN A 99 9.05 -11.94 -9.24
C ASN A 99 8.39 -12.04 -10.62
N LEU A 100 8.15 -10.91 -11.29
CA LEU A 100 7.63 -10.87 -12.66
C LEU A 100 8.64 -11.43 -13.66
N GLU A 101 9.92 -11.08 -13.55
CA GLU A 101 10.99 -11.62 -14.38
C GLU A 101 11.10 -13.14 -14.21
N TRP A 102 11.12 -13.63 -12.97
CA TRP A 102 11.11 -15.07 -12.70
C TRP A 102 9.85 -15.74 -13.23
N GLN A 103 8.68 -15.12 -13.05
CA GLN A 103 7.44 -15.65 -13.59
C GLN A 103 7.51 -15.75 -15.11
N GLU A 104 8.00 -14.73 -15.82
CA GLU A 104 8.16 -14.74 -17.26
C GLU A 104 9.11 -15.88 -17.71
N VAL A 105 10.25 -16.04 -17.04
CA VAL A 105 11.19 -17.15 -17.32
C VAL A 105 10.51 -18.50 -17.11
N GLN A 106 9.80 -18.69 -16.00
CA GLN A 106 9.08 -19.94 -15.70
C GLN A 106 7.97 -20.22 -16.71
N MET A 107 7.26 -19.18 -17.17
CA MET A 107 6.25 -19.32 -18.21
C MET A 107 6.88 -19.71 -19.54
N ASN A 108 7.96 -19.05 -19.95
CA ASN A 108 8.68 -19.34 -21.18
C ASN A 108 9.33 -20.75 -21.22
N GLN A 109 9.57 -21.37 -20.05
CA GLN A 109 10.05 -22.75 -19.94
C GLN A 109 8.93 -23.81 -19.96
N ARG A 110 7.66 -23.42 -20.07
CA ARG A 110 6.56 -24.39 -20.23
C ARG A 110 6.55 -24.93 -21.67
N GLU A 111 5.80 -26.00 -21.88
CA GLU A 111 5.50 -26.40 -23.25
C GLU A 111 4.65 -25.32 -23.94
N PRO A 112 4.97 -24.93 -25.18
CA PRO A 112 4.18 -23.95 -25.93
C PRO A 112 2.75 -24.42 -26.15
N TYR A 113 1.82 -23.46 -26.13
CA TYR A 113 0.41 -23.74 -26.35
C TYR A 113 -0.21 -22.60 -27.12
N PHE A 114 -0.79 -22.90 -28.28
CA PHE A 114 -1.29 -21.89 -29.19
C PHE A 114 -2.82 -21.93 -29.25
N ILE A 115 -3.43 -20.76 -29.13
CA ILE A 115 -4.85 -20.54 -29.38
C ILE A 115 -4.97 -19.80 -30.69
N LEU A 116 -5.83 -20.30 -31.58
CA LEU A 116 -6.15 -19.65 -32.84
C LEU A 116 -7.59 -19.14 -32.80
N GLU A 117 -7.76 -17.87 -33.16
CA GLU A 117 -9.04 -17.17 -33.21
C GLU A 117 -9.20 -16.54 -34.59
N ALA A 118 -10.29 -16.83 -35.31
CA ALA A 118 -10.62 -16.06 -36.52
C ALA A 118 -11.18 -14.70 -36.12
N LEU A 119 -10.58 -13.63 -36.63
CA LEU A 119 -11.10 -12.27 -36.47
C LEU A 119 -12.16 -11.96 -37.53
N ASN A 120 -11.97 -12.50 -38.74
CA ASN A 120 -12.87 -12.42 -39.88
C ASN A 120 -12.54 -13.55 -40.87
N SER A 121 -13.20 -13.58 -42.04
CA SER A 121 -13.00 -14.62 -43.06
C SER A 121 -11.55 -14.69 -43.60
N ASN A 122 -10.76 -13.64 -43.44
CA ASN A 122 -9.44 -13.53 -44.06
C ASN A 122 -8.32 -13.26 -43.04
N THR A 123 -8.61 -13.23 -41.73
CA THR A 123 -7.61 -12.88 -40.70
C THR A 123 -7.76 -13.80 -39.49
N ILE A 124 -6.65 -14.40 -39.09
CA ILE A 124 -6.56 -15.23 -37.88
C ILE A 124 -5.55 -14.59 -36.93
N LYS A 125 -5.81 -14.77 -35.65
CA LYS A 125 -4.96 -14.39 -34.54
C LYS A 125 -4.43 -15.66 -33.88
N ILE A 126 -3.12 -15.78 -33.79
CA ILE A 126 -2.45 -16.78 -32.95
C ILE A 126 -2.03 -16.10 -31.64
N LYS A 127 -2.39 -16.72 -30.52
CA LYS A 127 -1.93 -16.35 -29.18
C LYS A 127 -1.15 -17.51 -28.58
N ASN A 128 0.04 -17.25 -28.06
CA ASN A 128 0.77 -18.24 -27.26
C ASN A 128 0.43 -18.05 -25.78
N ILE A 129 -0.15 -19.08 -25.14
CA ILE A 129 -0.43 -19.11 -23.69
C ILE A 129 0.45 -20.14 -22.95
N GLY A 130 1.37 -20.80 -23.66
CA GLY A 130 2.38 -21.69 -23.11
C GLY A 130 3.77 -21.03 -23.10
N GLY A 131 4.81 -21.86 -23.05
CA GLY A 131 6.19 -21.36 -23.09
C GLY A 131 6.68 -20.94 -24.48
N GLU A 132 7.95 -20.55 -24.54
CA GLU A 132 8.55 -19.96 -25.74
C GLU A 132 8.54 -20.94 -26.92
N ALA A 133 8.03 -20.47 -28.04
CA ALA A 133 8.05 -21.18 -29.31
C ALA A 133 8.87 -20.42 -30.34
N ARG A 134 9.93 -21.06 -30.86
CA ARG A 134 10.67 -20.57 -32.03
C ARG A 134 10.16 -21.26 -33.28
N TYR A 135 9.63 -20.50 -34.23
CA TYR A 135 8.99 -21.07 -35.43
C TYR A 135 10.01 -21.65 -36.41
N LEU A 136 9.65 -22.78 -37.02
CA LEU A 136 10.41 -23.36 -38.11
C LEU A 136 9.87 -22.82 -39.44
N GLN A 137 10.74 -22.35 -40.34
CA GLN A 137 10.37 -21.72 -41.62
C GLN A 137 9.54 -22.61 -42.57
N GLU A 138 9.41 -23.89 -42.26
CA GLU A 138 8.67 -24.90 -43.02
C GLU A 138 7.19 -25.06 -42.60
N SER A 139 6.66 -24.22 -41.71
CA SER A 139 5.23 -24.29 -41.37
C SER A 139 4.35 -23.81 -42.51
N ALA A 140 3.16 -24.40 -42.65
CA ALA A 140 2.18 -24.04 -43.69
C ALA A 140 1.68 -22.57 -43.58
N ILE A 141 1.92 -21.94 -42.42
CA ILE A 141 1.74 -20.52 -42.21
C ILE A 141 3.10 -19.86 -42.36
N TYR A 142 3.27 -19.06 -43.42
CA TYR A 142 4.40 -18.14 -43.53
C TYR A 142 4.15 -16.99 -42.57
N ILE A 143 4.62 -17.10 -41.32
CA ILE A 143 4.51 -16.01 -40.36
C ILE A 143 5.56 -14.95 -40.72
N LYS A 144 5.20 -14.08 -41.66
CA LYS A 144 6.09 -13.02 -42.15
C LYS A 144 6.54 -12.15 -40.97
N GLY A 145 7.82 -12.24 -40.62
CA GLY A 145 8.44 -11.40 -39.59
C GLY A 145 8.34 -11.91 -38.14
N CYS A 146 7.83 -13.12 -37.87
CA CYS A 146 7.82 -13.69 -36.52
C CYS A 146 8.70 -14.95 -36.46
N SER A 147 9.87 -14.83 -35.84
CA SER A 147 10.77 -15.96 -35.58
C SER A 147 10.49 -16.66 -34.25
N GLN A 148 9.82 -15.98 -33.31
CA GLN A 148 9.57 -16.46 -31.96
C GLN A 148 8.27 -15.87 -31.38
N LEU A 149 7.54 -16.66 -30.58
CA LEU A 149 6.47 -16.21 -29.69
C LEU A 149 6.76 -16.63 -28.26
N LYS A 150 6.86 -15.66 -27.37
CA LYS A 150 6.92 -15.87 -25.93
C LYS A 150 5.52 -16.04 -25.34
N TYR A 151 5.48 -16.37 -24.06
CA TYR A 151 4.22 -16.40 -23.31
C TYR A 151 3.49 -15.05 -23.41
N GLY A 152 2.22 -15.09 -23.80
CA GLY A 152 1.35 -13.92 -23.89
C GLY A 152 1.38 -13.20 -25.24
N ASP A 153 2.36 -13.49 -26.11
CA ASP A 153 2.47 -12.84 -27.41
C ASP A 153 1.28 -13.19 -28.32
N VAL A 154 0.89 -12.22 -29.14
CA VAL A 154 -0.22 -12.32 -30.09
C VAL A 154 0.24 -11.84 -31.46
N VAL A 155 0.00 -12.65 -32.49
CA VAL A 155 0.30 -12.30 -33.88
C VAL A 155 -0.95 -12.51 -34.73
N GLN A 156 -1.24 -11.56 -35.61
CA GLN A 156 -2.32 -11.63 -36.59
C GLN A 156 -1.76 -11.91 -37.98
N PHE A 157 -2.48 -12.69 -38.78
CA PHE A 157 -2.08 -13.02 -40.14
C PHE A 157 -3.28 -13.08 -41.07
N SER A 158 -3.04 -12.62 -42.30
CA SER A 158 -4.01 -12.70 -43.38
C SER A 158 -3.95 -14.06 -44.07
N ILE A 159 -5.10 -14.57 -44.45
CA ILE A 159 -5.28 -15.82 -45.17
C ILE A 159 -5.42 -15.49 -46.66
N ASP A 160 -4.43 -15.89 -47.47
CA ASP A 160 -4.48 -15.66 -48.92
C ASP A 160 -5.23 -16.76 -49.70
N LYS A 161 -5.56 -17.89 -49.06
CA LYS A 161 -6.26 -19.04 -49.66
C LYS A 161 -7.24 -19.69 -48.68
N GLU A 162 -8.39 -20.15 -49.15
CA GLU A 162 -9.39 -20.81 -48.30
C GLU A 162 -8.77 -21.98 -47.52
N LEU A 163 -8.85 -21.89 -46.20
CA LEU A 163 -8.25 -22.87 -45.31
C LEU A 163 -9.18 -24.06 -45.17
N SER A 164 -8.79 -25.22 -45.71
CA SER A 164 -9.54 -26.46 -45.56
C SER A 164 -8.66 -27.57 -44.99
N GLY A 165 -9.25 -28.37 -44.08
CA GLY A 165 -8.58 -29.52 -43.48
C GLY A 165 -7.86 -29.20 -42.16
N VAL A 166 -6.52 -29.20 -42.20
CA VAL A 166 -5.68 -29.15 -40.99
C VAL A 166 -4.56 -28.12 -41.15
N LEU A 167 -4.47 -27.21 -40.18
CA LEU A 167 -3.37 -26.25 -40.07
C LEU A 167 -2.26 -26.85 -39.21
N THR A 168 -1.03 -26.86 -39.71
CA THR A 168 0.13 -27.38 -38.97
C THR A 168 1.10 -26.26 -38.64
N ILE A 169 1.41 -26.12 -37.36
CA ILE A 169 2.43 -25.19 -36.86
C ILE A 169 3.62 -26.03 -36.38
N LYS A 170 4.80 -25.78 -36.94
CA LYS A 170 6.06 -26.41 -36.54
C LYS A 170 6.87 -25.41 -35.69
N TYR A 171 7.38 -25.84 -34.55
CA TYR A 171 8.12 -24.96 -33.63
C TYR A 171 9.21 -25.73 -32.87
N MET A 172 10.13 -25.00 -32.25
CA MET A 172 11.06 -25.50 -31.25
C MET A 172 10.71 -24.91 -29.88
N ASN A 173 10.73 -25.75 -28.84
CA ASN A 173 10.58 -25.26 -27.47
C ASN A 173 11.91 -24.67 -26.94
N TYR A 174 11.91 -24.22 -25.68
CA TYR A 174 13.11 -23.67 -25.03
C TYR A 174 14.28 -24.67 -24.93
N LEU A 175 14.02 -25.98 -24.96
CA LEU A 175 15.03 -27.05 -24.97
C LEU A 175 15.58 -27.37 -26.37
N ASN A 176 15.27 -26.55 -27.39
CA ASN A 176 15.60 -26.82 -28.80
C ASN A 176 15.00 -28.13 -29.36
N GLN A 177 13.97 -28.67 -28.71
CA GLN A 177 13.28 -29.85 -29.20
C GLN A 177 12.22 -29.41 -30.21
N LYS A 178 12.19 -30.08 -31.37
CA LYS A 178 11.27 -29.77 -32.46
C LYS A 178 9.92 -30.45 -32.25
N TYR A 179 8.83 -29.73 -32.49
CA TYR A 179 7.46 -30.20 -32.38
C TYR A 179 6.64 -29.70 -33.56
N TYR A 180 5.53 -30.39 -33.81
CA TYR A 180 4.43 -29.84 -34.58
C TYR A 180 3.11 -29.96 -33.80
N VAL A 181 2.24 -28.99 -34.00
CA VAL A 181 0.86 -29.01 -33.52
C VAL A 181 -0.08 -28.90 -34.72
N ARG A 182 -1.17 -29.65 -34.67
CA ARG A 182 -2.21 -29.66 -35.70
C ARG A 182 -3.51 -29.05 -35.17
N PHE A 183 -4.10 -28.16 -35.95
CA PHE A 183 -5.42 -27.59 -35.71
C PHE A 183 -6.37 -28.05 -36.79
N LYS A 184 -7.47 -28.70 -36.40
CA LYS A 184 -8.59 -28.95 -37.31
C LYS A 184 -9.32 -27.63 -37.55
N ILE A 185 -9.62 -27.36 -38.81
CA ILE A 185 -10.27 -26.14 -39.24
C ILE A 185 -11.73 -26.48 -39.55
N PHE A 186 -12.65 -25.74 -38.93
CA PHE A 186 -14.08 -25.84 -39.18
C PHE A 186 -14.56 -24.50 -39.74
N LYS A 187 -15.42 -24.54 -40.76
CA LYS A 187 -16.08 -23.34 -41.29
C LYS A 187 -17.41 -23.20 -40.57
N ASN A 188 -17.63 -22.06 -39.92
CA ASN A 188 -18.91 -21.70 -39.34
C ASN A 188 -19.86 -21.15 -40.40
N ASP A 189 -21.16 -21.13 -40.09
CA ASP A 189 -22.23 -20.64 -40.96
C ASP A 189 -22.01 -19.19 -41.42
N ASP A 190 -21.37 -18.37 -40.59
CA ASP A 190 -21.01 -16.97 -40.90
C ASP A 190 -19.74 -16.80 -41.76
N SER A 191 -19.26 -17.87 -42.41
CA SER A 191 -18.00 -17.87 -43.18
C SER A 191 -16.75 -17.54 -42.35
N THR A 192 -16.83 -17.69 -41.03
CA THR A 192 -15.69 -17.59 -40.09
C THR A 192 -15.08 -18.97 -39.83
N TYR A 193 -13.83 -19.02 -39.37
CA TYR A 193 -13.16 -20.28 -39.05
C TYR A 193 -13.11 -20.54 -37.55
N ALA A 194 -13.38 -21.78 -37.16
CA ALA A 194 -13.10 -22.29 -35.82
C ALA A 194 -11.92 -23.26 -35.87
N PHE A 195 -11.07 -23.22 -34.83
CA PHE A 195 -9.86 -24.02 -34.74
C PHE A 195 -9.92 -24.91 -33.51
N GLN A 196 -9.71 -26.21 -33.69
CA GLN A 196 -9.57 -27.15 -32.58
C GLN A 196 -8.19 -27.79 -32.61
N GLN A 197 -7.42 -27.61 -31.53
CA GLN A 197 -6.15 -28.29 -31.37
C GLN A 197 -6.38 -29.79 -31.23
N SER A 198 -5.76 -30.61 -32.08
CA SER A 198 -5.93 -32.06 -32.03
C SER A 198 -4.83 -32.74 -31.22
N THR A 199 -3.55 -32.45 -31.53
CA THR A 199 -2.40 -33.15 -30.91
C THR A 199 -1.10 -32.37 -31.11
N VAL A 200 -0.25 -32.37 -30.09
CA VAL A 200 1.15 -31.92 -30.14
C VAL A 200 2.04 -33.16 -30.26
N VAL A 201 2.95 -33.18 -31.23
CA VAL A 201 3.82 -34.34 -31.49
C VAL A 201 5.27 -33.89 -31.63
N LYS A 202 6.18 -34.60 -30.97
CA LYS A 202 7.63 -34.38 -31.08
C LYS A 202 8.12 -34.85 -32.44
N ILE A 203 8.89 -34.01 -33.13
CA ILE A 203 9.58 -34.38 -34.37
C ILE A 203 10.83 -35.14 -33.94
N SER A 204 10.86 -36.45 -34.19
CA SER A 204 12.06 -37.26 -34.05
C SER A 204 13.07 -36.84 -35.12
N ASP A 205 14.26 -36.42 -34.71
CA ASP A 205 15.40 -36.33 -35.62
C ASP A 205 15.82 -37.78 -35.94
N ASN A 206 15.47 -38.27 -37.13
CA ASN A 206 16.04 -39.48 -37.72
C ASN A 206 17.43 -39.17 -38.31
#